data_AF-B8AJH8-F1
#
_entry.id   AF-B8AJH8-F1
#
_cell.length_a   1.000
_cell.length_b   1.000
_cell.length_c   1.000
_cell.angle_alpha   90.00
_cell.angle_beta   90.00
_cell.angle_gamma   90.00
#
_symmetry.space_group_name_H-M   'P 1'
#
loop_
_entity.id
_entity.type
_entity.pdbx_description
1 polymer ?
#
loop_
_entity_poly.entity_id
_entity_poly.type
_entity_poly.pdbx_seq_one_letter_code
_entity_poly.pdbx_strand_id
1 'polypeptide(L)'
;MPAHAPRRLPTHRASRRLTRGYASLVRGLLPRHIADPAPRLLYSYAHAATGFAARLTARQAAHLEAQPSIAAVVRDTAYQLHTTWSSDFVNLSPSFGLQAESNGAVDAVIGVIDTGIYPKDRASFAPDPSLPPTPPPTFRGSCVSSFRDSNASAYCNNKLVGAKTFYRGYEAQNGPIDERVQTKSPLDQES
;
A
#
# COMPACT_ATOMS: atom_id res chain seq x y z
N MET A 1 17.48 21.22 -2.85
CA MET A 1 16.89 20.83 -1.55
C MET A 1 15.74 19.87 -1.83
N PRO A 2 15.79 18.60 -1.40
CA PRO A 2 14.67 17.70 -1.63
C PRO A 2 13.51 18.16 -0.75
N ALA A 3 12.37 18.47 -1.37
CA ALA A 3 11.15 18.83 -0.67
C ALA A 3 10.75 17.66 0.24
N HIS A 4 10.73 17.90 1.55
CA HIS A 4 10.22 16.92 2.50
C HIS A 4 8.78 16.53 2.14
N ALA A 5 8.52 15.23 2.08
CA ALA A 5 7.18 14.70 1.89
C ALA A 5 6.22 15.30 2.94
N PRO A 6 4.99 15.66 2.55
CA PRO A 6 4.05 16.30 3.47
C PRO A 6 3.79 15.42 4.70
N ARG A 7 3.96 16.02 5.88
CA ARG A 7 3.85 15.40 7.22
C ARG A 7 2.45 14.91 7.61
N ARG A 8 1.47 15.00 6.69
CA ARG A 8 0.06 14.63 6.91
C ARG A 8 -0.40 13.69 5.80
N LEU A 9 -0.83 12.48 6.16
CA LEU A 9 -1.55 11.62 5.22
C LEU A 9 -2.85 12.32 4.78
N PRO A 10 -3.14 12.36 3.47
CA PRO A 10 -4.30 13.06 2.97
C PRO A 10 -5.56 12.42 3.54
N THR A 11 -6.39 13.24 4.18
CA THR A 11 -7.78 12.86 4.50
C THR A 11 -8.46 12.30 3.25
N HIS A 12 -9.51 11.50 3.40
CA HIS A 12 -10.24 10.96 2.25
C HIS A 12 -10.64 12.06 1.23
N ARG A 13 -10.92 13.28 1.72
CA ARG A 13 -11.17 14.47 0.89
C ARG A 13 -9.92 14.95 0.12
N ALA A 14 -8.76 15.03 0.78
CA ALA A 14 -7.50 15.39 0.14
C ALA A 14 -7.07 14.35 -0.90
N SER A 15 -7.25 13.05 -0.61
CA SER A 15 -6.99 11.95 -1.56
C SER A 15 -7.87 12.05 -2.81
N ARG A 16 -9.17 12.38 -2.65
CA ARG A 16 -10.08 12.64 -3.78
C ARG A 16 -9.73 13.89 -4.57
N ARG A 17 -9.18 14.94 -3.94
CA ARG A 17 -8.68 16.13 -4.65
C ARG A 17 -7.44 15.79 -5.47
N LEU A 18 -6.49 15.07 -4.88
CA LEU A 18 -5.27 14.61 -5.55
C LEU A 18 -5.59 13.75 -6.78
N THR A 19 -6.45 12.74 -6.61
CA THR A 19 -6.88 11.86 -7.72
C THR A 19 -7.53 12.66 -8.85
N ARG A 20 -8.40 13.63 -8.51
CA ARG A 20 -9.03 14.50 -9.52
C ARG A 20 -8.02 15.41 -10.21
N GLY A 21 -7.04 15.92 -9.47
CA GLY A 21 -5.93 16.71 -10.01
C GLY A 21 -5.15 15.91 -11.05
N TYR A 22 -4.70 14.70 -10.71
CA TYR A 22 -4.00 13.84 -11.66
C TYR A 22 -4.86 13.44 -12.86
N ALA A 23 -6.15 13.12 -12.65
CA ALA A 23 -7.06 12.82 -13.75
C ALA A 23 -7.28 14.04 -14.68
N SER A 24 -7.24 15.26 -14.14
CA SER A 24 -7.29 16.48 -14.93
C SER A 24 -5.99 16.70 -15.71
N LEU A 25 -4.84 16.51 -15.06
CA LEU A 25 -3.51 16.62 -15.68
C LEU A 25 -3.39 15.66 -16.87
N VAL A 26 -3.65 14.37 -16.66
CA VAL A 26 -3.54 13.35 -17.73
C VAL A 26 -4.46 13.66 -18.91
N ARG A 27 -5.71 14.08 -18.65
CA ARG A 27 -6.64 14.47 -19.73
C ARG A 27 -6.19 15.72 -20.47
N GLY A 28 -5.56 16.68 -19.78
CA GLY A 28 -5.03 17.89 -20.40
C GLY A 28 -3.77 17.65 -21.23
N LEU A 29 -2.97 16.65 -20.86
CA LEU A 29 -1.73 16.30 -21.55
C LEU A 29 -1.93 15.41 -22.79
N LEU A 30 -3.08 14.73 -22.94
CA LEU A 30 -3.30 13.81 -24.06
C LEU A 30 -4.08 14.47 -25.21
N PRO A 31 -3.52 14.52 -26.43
CA PRO A 31 -4.25 14.89 -27.63
C PRO A 31 -5.49 14.02 -27.85
N ARG A 32 -6.56 14.62 -28.41
CA ARG A 32 -7.85 13.94 -28.63
C ARG A 32 -7.73 12.62 -29.38
N HIS A 33 -6.85 12.54 -30.37
CA HIS A 33 -6.68 11.35 -31.22
C HIS A 33 -5.95 10.18 -30.52
N ILE A 34 -5.31 10.42 -29.36
CA ILE A 34 -4.72 9.34 -28.52
C ILE A 34 -5.41 9.19 -27.17
N ALA A 35 -6.35 10.08 -26.83
CA ALA A 35 -7.06 10.05 -25.55
C ALA A 35 -8.10 8.92 -25.46
N ASP A 36 -8.42 8.25 -26.57
CA ASP A 36 -9.30 7.09 -26.62
C ASP A 36 -8.49 5.77 -26.67
N PRO A 37 -8.80 4.76 -25.84
CA PRO A 37 -9.75 4.80 -24.72
C PRO A 37 -9.30 5.74 -23.60
N ALA A 38 -10.27 6.31 -22.89
CA ALA A 38 -9.99 7.22 -21.77
C ALA A 38 -9.04 6.58 -20.72
N PRO A 39 -7.95 7.25 -20.33
CA PRO A 39 -7.06 6.79 -19.27
C PRO A 39 -7.80 6.52 -17.96
N ARG A 40 -7.44 5.42 -17.29
CA ARG A 40 -8.03 5.07 -15.99
C ARG A 40 -6.99 5.14 -14.90
N LEU A 41 -7.11 6.12 -14.00
CA LEU A 41 -6.29 6.19 -12.79
C LEU A 41 -6.67 5.07 -11.82
N LEU A 42 -5.67 4.37 -11.29
CA LEU A 42 -5.80 3.25 -10.36
C LEU A 42 -5.51 3.70 -8.93
N TYR A 43 -4.38 4.42 -8.75
CA TYR A 43 -3.88 4.90 -7.47
C TYR A 43 -3.22 6.28 -7.61
N SER A 44 -3.10 7.01 -6.50
CA SER A 44 -2.37 8.27 -6.40
C SER A 44 -1.46 8.25 -5.17
N TYR A 45 -0.26 8.80 -5.32
CA TYR A 45 0.83 8.76 -4.35
C TYR A 45 1.25 10.19 -4.00
N ALA A 46 1.54 10.44 -2.72
CA ALA A 46 1.99 11.76 -2.24
C ALA A 46 3.09 11.72 -1.17
N HIS A 47 3.53 10.54 -0.72
CA HIS A 47 4.47 10.41 0.41
C HIS A 47 5.80 9.81 -0.02
N ALA A 48 5.82 8.53 -0.39
CA ALA A 48 7.02 7.86 -0.89
C ALA A 48 7.38 8.31 -2.32
N ALA A 49 6.38 8.72 -3.09
CA ALA A 49 6.51 9.30 -4.41
C ALA A 49 5.37 10.29 -4.65
N THR A 50 5.59 11.25 -5.54
CA THR A 50 4.57 12.15 -6.07
C THR A 50 4.16 11.64 -7.45
N GLY A 51 2.98 11.06 -7.58
CA GLY A 51 2.55 10.50 -8.86
C GLY A 51 1.27 9.68 -8.77
N PHE A 52 1.04 8.86 -9.78
CA PHE A 52 -0.13 8.00 -9.89
C PHE A 52 0.19 6.73 -10.66
N ALA A 53 -0.63 5.70 -10.46
CA ALA A 53 -0.68 4.54 -11.34
C ALA A 53 -1.92 4.65 -12.22
N ALA A 54 -1.79 4.35 -13.51
CA ALA A 54 -2.89 4.40 -14.46
C ALA A 54 -2.79 3.27 -15.49
N ARG A 55 -3.95 2.82 -15.96
CA ARG A 55 -4.04 2.01 -17.17
C ARG A 55 -4.01 2.94 -18.38
N LEU A 56 -3.01 2.77 -19.23
CA LEU A 56 -2.75 3.57 -20.42
C LEU A 56 -2.51 2.65 -21.61
N THR A 57 -2.80 3.12 -22.82
CA THR A 57 -2.28 2.48 -24.03
C THR A 57 -0.78 2.78 -24.18
N ALA A 58 -0.07 1.98 -24.97
CA ALA A 58 1.34 2.23 -25.27
C ALA A 58 1.58 3.63 -25.88
N ARG A 59 0.65 4.10 -26.74
CA ARG A 59 0.72 5.44 -27.33
C ARG A 59 0.51 6.54 -26.28
N GLN A 60 -0.43 6.36 -25.36
CA GLN A 60 -0.65 7.31 -24.26
C GLN A 60 0.57 7.38 -23.33
N ALA A 61 1.15 6.23 -22.97
CA ALA A 61 2.33 6.16 -22.11
C ALA A 61 3.52 6.88 -22.75
N ALA A 62 3.84 6.57 -24.02
CA ALA A 62 4.93 7.24 -24.74
C ALA A 62 4.72 8.75 -24.89
N HIS A 63 3.47 9.19 -25.12
CA HIS A 63 3.16 10.62 -25.19
C HIS A 63 3.35 11.34 -23.85
N LEU A 64 2.93 10.72 -22.74
CA LEU A 64 3.10 11.27 -21.40
C LEU A 64 4.58 11.31 -20.99
N GLU A 65 5.36 10.29 -21.33
CA GLU A 65 6.80 10.24 -21.06
C GLU A 65 7.58 11.38 -21.73
N ALA A 66 7.13 11.83 -22.90
CA ALA A 66 7.71 12.98 -23.60
C ALA A 66 7.31 14.35 -23.03
N GLN A 67 6.41 14.41 -22.03
CA GLN A 67 5.96 15.69 -21.47
C GLN A 67 6.98 16.24 -20.47
N PRO A 68 7.41 17.52 -20.56
CA PRO A 68 8.35 18.12 -19.62
C PRO A 68 7.88 18.12 -18.15
N SER A 69 6.57 17.98 -17.91
CA SER A 69 5.98 17.93 -16.58
C SER A 69 5.95 16.52 -15.97
N ILE A 70 6.34 15.49 -16.73
CA ILE A 70 6.38 14.10 -16.29
C ILE A 70 7.84 13.68 -16.13
N ALA A 71 8.24 13.40 -14.89
CA ALA A 71 9.63 13.04 -14.60
C ALA A 71 10.02 11.66 -15.14
N ALA A 72 9.09 10.69 -15.10
CA ALA A 72 9.31 9.33 -15.59
C ALA A 72 7.96 8.61 -15.80
N VAL A 73 7.94 7.67 -16.74
CA VAL A 73 6.86 6.69 -16.90
C VAL A 73 7.47 5.30 -16.81
N VAL A 74 7.01 4.50 -15.84
CA VAL A 74 7.52 3.13 -15.61
C VAL A 74 6.38 2.15 -15.82
N ARG A 75 6.61 1.11 -16.62
CA ARG A 75 5.64 0.03 -16.83
C ARG A 75 5.49 -0.80 -15.56
N ASP A 76 4.24 -1.03 -15.16
CA ASP A 76 3.93 -1.93 -14.04
C ASP A 76 4.33 -3.37 -14.38
N THR A 77 4.98 -4.06 -13.45
CA THR A 77 5.48 -5.43 -13.62
C THR A 77 5.19 -6.23 -12.36
N ALA A 78 4.73 -7.47 -12.55
CA ALA A 78 4.52 -8.39 -11.43
C ALA A 78 5.88 -8.91 -10.95
N TYR A 79 6.15 -8.76 -9.66
CA TYR A 79 7.32 -9.33 -9.01
C TYR A 79 6.95 -10.65 -8.33
N GLN A 80 7.86 -11.63 -8.39
CA GLN A 80 7.73 -12.85 -7.61
C GLN A 80 8.27 -12.62 -6.20
N LEU A 81 7.58 -13.15 -5.20
CA LEU A 81 8.02 -13.10 -3.81
C LEU A 81 9.27 -13.96 -3.65
N HIS A 82 10.36 -13.33 -3.22
CA HIS A 82 11.58 -14.03 -2.82
C HIS A 82 11.66 -14.00 -1.30
N THR A 83 11.07 -14.99 -0.64
CA THR A 83 11.24 -15.18 0.81
C THR A 83 12.24 -16.31 1.05
N THR A 84 13.52 -15.98 1.17
CA THR A 84 14.51 -16.89 1.76
C THR A 84 14.46 -16.73 3.28
N TRP A 85 14.03 -17.75 3.98
CA TRP A 85 13.93 -17.78 5.45
C TRP A 85 15.24 -18.23 6.10
N SER A 86 15.78 -17.44 7.04
CA SER A 86 16.04 -17.85 8.43
C SER A 86 16.43 -16.62 9.27
N SER A 87 15.88 -16.50 10.48
CA SER A 87 16.22 -15.45 11.46
C SER A 87 17.45 -15.78 12.31
N ASP A 88 18.10 -16.93 12.06
CA ASP A 88 19.11 -17.51 12.96
C ASP A 88 20.47 -16.80 12.94
N PHE A 89 20.56 -15.66 12.24
CA PHE A 89 21.82 -14.94 12.05
C PHE A 89 21.96 -13.67 12.90
N VAL A 90 20.93 -13.26 13.65
CA VAL A 90 20.96 -11.99 14.41
C VAL A 90 21.00 -12.30 15.90
N ASN A 91 22.15 -12.04 16.54
CA ASN A 91 22.41 -12.21 17.98
C ASN A 91 21.61 -11.20 18.84
N LEU A 92 20.28 -11.28 18.77
CA LEU A 92 19.37 -10.43 19.55
C LEU A 92 19.22 -11.01 20.95
N SER A 93 19.45 -10.18 21.96
CA SER A 93 19.28 -10.53 23.37
C SER A 93 18.32 -9.54 24.03
N PRO A 94 17.32 -10.00 24.81
CA PRO A 94 16.43 -9.12 25.54
C PRO A 94 17.13 -8.33 26.65
N SER A 95 18.33 -8.73 27.08
CA SER A 95 19.07 -8.10 28.18
C SER A 95 20.15 -7.12 27.76
N PHE A 96 20.55 -7.09 26.47
CA PHE A 96 21.61 -6.20 25.98
C PHE A 96 21.54 -5.98 24.45
N GLY A 97 22.21 -4.95 23.96
CA GLY A 97 22.26 -4.62 22.54
C GLY A 97 20.94 -4.02 22.02
N LEU A 98 20.72 -4.12 20.71
CA LEU A 98 19.67 -3.38 20.00
C LEU A 98 18.25 -3.62 20.55
N GLN A 99 17.95 -4.84 21.02
CA GLN A 99 16.61 -5.16 21.55
C GLN A 99 16.34 -4.46 22.89
N ALA A 100 17.33 -4.37 23.77
CA ALA A 100 17.23 -3.64 25.03
C ALA A 100 17.19 -2.11 24.80
N GLU A 101 18.05 -1.60 23.90
CA GLU A 101 18.13 -0.16 23.60
C GLU A 101 16.89 0.39 22.87
N SER A 102 16.28 -0.41 22.01
CA SER A 102 15.08 -0.01 21.24
C SER A 102 13.79 -0.04 22.04
N ASN A 103 13.82 -0.52 23.29
CA ASN A 103 12.62 -0.75 24.11
C ASN A 103 11.54 -1.53 23.32
N GLY A 104 11.95 -2.55 22.57
CA GLY A 104 11.04 -3.35 21.73
C GLY A 104 10.43 -2.62 20.52
N ALA A 105 10.94 -1.43 20.15
CA ALA A 105 10.49 -0.62 19.02
C ALA A 105 8.98 -0.27 19.04
N VAL A 106 8.42 -0.06 20.24
CA VAL A 106 6.99 0.20 20.46
C VAL A 106 6.48 1.51 19.82
N ASP A 107 7.37 2.40 19.42
CA ASP A 107 7.09 3.66 18.74
C ASP A 107 7.23 3.58 17.21
N ALA A 108 7.60 2.41 16.69
CA ALA A 108 7.72 2.14 15.26
C ALA A 108 6.56 1.26 14.75
N VAL A 109 6.24 1.41 13.47
CA VAL A 109 5.31 0.50 12.76
C VAL A 109 6.03 -0.10 11.56
N ILE A 110 6.11 -1.43 11.52
CA ILE A 110 6.72 -2.16 10.42
C ILE A 110 5.63 -2.48 9.39
N GLY A 111 5.81 -1.97 8.16
CA GLY A 111 4.96 -2.31 7.03
C GLY A 111 5.52 -3.52 6.29
N VAL A 112 4.70 -4.55 6.12
CA VAL A 112 5.04 -5.75 5.33
C VAL A 112 4.20 -5.74 4.05
N ILE A 113 4.85 -5.90 2.90
CA ILE A 113 4.19 -6.04 1.60
C ILE A 113 4.25 -7.53 1.23
N ASP A 114 3.13 -8.21 1.37
CA ASP A 114 3.00 -9.65 1.16
C ASP A 114 1.67 -9.98 0.46
N THR A 115 1.33 -11.26 0.30
CA THR A 115 0.05 -11.72 -0.25
C THR A 115 -1.14 -11.38 0.63
N GLY A 116 -0.90 -11.22 1.93
CA GLY A 116 -1.92 -10.92 2.93
C GLY A 116 -1.42 -11.20 4.34
N ILE A 117 -2.36 -11.43 5.25
CA ILE A 117 -2.08 -11.83 6.62
C ILE A 117 -3.18 -12.75 7.15
N TYR A 118 -2.81 -13.75 7.96
CA TYR A 118 -3.77 -14.61 8.67
C TYR A 118 -3.66 -14.38 10.19
N PRO A 119 -4.41 -13.41 10.77
CA PRO A 119 -4.28 -13.06 12.19
C PRO A 119 -5.17 -13.89 13.12
N LYS A 120 -6.22 -14.53 12.59
CA LYS A 120 -7.21 -15.25 13.38
C LYS A 120 -6.56 -16.45 14.09
N ASP A 121 -6.74 -16.54 15.40
CA ASP A 121 -6.23 -17.61 16.26
C ASP A 121 -4.70 -17.80 16.20
N ARG A 122 -3.95 -16.76 15.80
CA ARG A 122 -2.47 -16.78 15.76
C ARG A 122 -1.86 -15.97 16.90
N ALA A 123 -1.09 -16.64 17.75
CA ALA A 123 -0.39 -16.01 18.86
C ALA A 123 0.53 -14.86 18.42
N SER A 124 1.17 -14.96 17.25
CA SER A 124 2.09 -13.93 16.71
C SER A 124 1.42 -12.58 16.45
N PHE A 125 0.09 -12.55 16.29
CA PHE A 125 -0.70 -11.35 16.03
C PHE A 125 -1.76 -11.09 17.10
N ALA A 126 -1.74 -11.84 18.20
CA ALA A 126 -2.63 -11.61 19.33
C ALA A 126 -2.33 -10.24 19.98
N PRO A 127 -3.31 -9.60 20.65
CA PRO A 127 -3.07 -8.40 21.44
C PRO A 127 -1.96 -8.65 22.45
N ASP A 128 -1.03 -7.70 22.56
CA ASP A 128 0.16 -7.84 23.40
C ASP A 128 0.06 -6.82 24.56
N PRO A 129 -0.09 -7.26 25.82
CA PRO A 129 -0.19 -6.35 26.96
C PRO A 129 1.05 -5.48 27.19
N SER A 130 2.20 -5.85 26.62
CA SER A 130 3.43 -5.05 26.71
C SER A 130 3.46 -3.87 25.73
N LEU A 131 2.54 -3.85 24.75
CA LEU A 131 2.44 -2.77 23.76
C LEU A 131 1.44 -1.69 24.20
N PRO A 132 1.68 -0.42 23.84
CA PRO A 132 0.70 0.64 24.03
C PRO A 132 -0.67 0.29 23.41
N PRO A 133 -1.80 0.69 24.01
CA PRO A 133 -3.13 0.33 23.52
C PRO A 133 -3.47 0.91 22.14
N THR A 134 -2.74 1.94 21.71
CA THR A 134 -2.93 2.61 20.42
C THR A 134 -1.61 2.72 19.66
N PRO A 135 -1.64 2.70 18.31
CA PRO A 135 -0.43 2.88 17.50
C PRO A 135 0.18 4.28 17.71
N PRO A 136 1.46 4.46 17.30
CA PRO A 136 2.13 5.76 17.39
C PRO A 136 1.29 6.90 16.80
N PRO A 137 1.24 8.10 17.41
CA PRO A 137 0.39 9.21 16.95
C PRO A 137 0.67 9.69 15.52
N THR A 138 1.83 9.32 14.96
CA THR A 138 2.25 9.59 13.58
C THR A 138 1.68 8.59 12.58
N PHE A 139 1.29 7.39 13.02
CA PHE A 139 0.67 6.38 12.20
C PHE A 139 -0.73 6.85 11.75
N ARG A 140 -1.02 6.70 10.45
CA ARG A 140 -2.36 7.00 9.88
C ARG A 140 -2.89 5.87 9.01
N GLY A 141 -2.31 4.67 9.13
CA GLY A 141 -2.89 3.48 8.51
C GLY A 141 -4.16 3.05 9.24
N SER A 142 -4.83 2.06 8.68
CA SER A 142 -6.03 1.46 9.25
C SER A 142 -6.18 0.03 8.73
N CYS A 143 -6.98 -0.79 9.40
CA CYS A 143 -7.54 -1.97 8.77
C CYS A 143 -8.67 -1.56 7.82
N VAL A 144 -8.69 -2.11 6.59
CA VAL A 144 -9.67 -1.79 5.55
C VAL A 144 -10.57 -2.99 5.29
N SER A 145 -11.89 -2.79 5.39
CA SER A 145 -12.87 -3.85 5.17
C SER A 145 -12.91 -4.28 3.71
N SER A 146 -13.25 -5.55 3.47
CA SER A 146 -13.52 -6.12 2.16
C SER A 146 -15.00 -6.46 2.03
N PHE A 147 -15.42 -6.91 0.83
CA PHE A 147 -16.80 -7.37 0.62
C PHE A 147 -17.15 -8.59 1.48
N ARG A 148 -16.18 -9.48 1.71
CA ARG A 148 -16.36 -10.69 2.53
C ARG A 148 -16.06 -10.46 4.02
N ASP A 149 -15.22 -9.48 4.32
CA ASP A 149 -14.83 -9.09 5.69
C ASP A 149 -15.30 -7.67 5.97
N SER A 150 -16.57 -7.53 6.35
CA SER A 150 -17.19 -6.23 6.61
C SER A 150 -16.65 -5.56 7.89
N ASN A 151 -16.07 -6.33 8.81
CA ASN A 151 -15.54 -5.85 10.09
C ASN A 151 -14.01 -5.83 10.13
N ALA A 152 -13.40 -4.84 9.48
CA ALA A 152 -11.94 -4.66 9.52
C ALA A 152 -11.35 -4.46 10.92
N SER A 153 -12.14 -3.91 11.84
CA SER A 153 -11.74 -3.75 13.24
C SER A 153 -11.57 -5.08 13.96
N ALA A 154 -12.16 -6.18 13.49
CA ALA A 154 -12.10 -7.47 14.18
C ALA A 154 -10.68 -8.07 14.23
N TYR A 155 -9.82 -7.73 13.26
CA TYR A 155 -8.45 -8.25 13.20
C TYR A 155 -7.38 -7.19 13.52
N CYS A 156 -7.76 -5.92 13.65
CA CYS A 156 -6.85 -4.88 14.13
C CYS A 156 -6.80 -4.89 15.67
N ASN A 157 -5.61 -4.82 16.24
CA ASN A 157 -5.38 -4.68 17.68
C ASN A 157 -4.11 -3.84 17.93
N ASN A 158 -3.57 -3.84 19.15
CA ASN A 158 -2.35 -3.10 19.47
C ASN A 158 -1.06 -3.72 18.90
N LYS A 159 -1.13 -4.91 18.32
CA LYS A 159 -0.05 -5.59 17.56
C LYS A 159 -0.22 -5.39 16.05
N LEU A 160 -1.36 -5.81 15.49
CA LEU A 160 -1.73 -5.60 14.09
C LEU A 160 -2.51 -4.29 13.96
N VAL A 161 -1.81 -3.20 13.65
CA VAL A 161 -2.39 -1.84 13.68
C VAL A 161 -2.94 -1.37 12.33
N GLY A 162 -2.70 -2.11 11.25
CA GLY A 162 -3.25 -1.79 9.94
C GLY A 162 -3.06 -2.91 8.92
N ALA A 163 -4.01 -3.02 7.99
CA ALA A 163 -4.02 -4.05 6.96
C ALA A 163 -4.82 -3.55 5.74
N LYS A 164 -4.21 -3.60 4.56
CA LYS A 164 -4.77 -3.04 3.32
C LYS A 164 -4.33 -3.85 2.11
N THR A 165 -5.23 -4.00 1.14
CA THR A 165 -4.97 -4.67 -0.13
C THR A 165 -4.83 -3.67 -1.29
N PHE A 166 -4.03 -4.03 -2.31
CA PHE A 166 -3.80 -3.23 -3.51
C PHE A 166 -3.87 -4.11 -4.77
N TYR A 167 -5.08 -4.29 -5.33
CA TYR A 167 -5.32 -5.23 -6.43
C TYR A 167 -5.66 -4.59 -7.79
N ARG A 168 -5.94 -3.28 -7.86
CA ARG A 168 -6.40 -2.61 -9.10
C ARG A 168 -5.39 -2.66 -10.26
N GLY A 169 -4.09 -2.74 -9.94
CA GLY A 169 -3.02 -2.93 -10.92
C GLY A 169 -3.12 -4.31 -11.57
N TYR A 170 -3.17 -5.36 -10.73
CA TYR A 170 -3.42 -6.73 -11.18
C TYR A 170 -4.69 -6.82 -12.05
N GLU A 171 -5.82 -6.26 -11.60
CA GLU A 171 -7.06 -6.32 -12.39
C GLU A 171 -6.98 -5.54 -13.70
N ALA A 172 -6.17 -4.48 -13.75
CA ALA A 172 -5.96 -3.72 -14.98
C ALA A 172 -5.24 -4.55 -16.05
N GLN A 173 -4.40 -5.51 -15.64
CA GLN A 173 -3.61 -6.38 -16.50
C GLN A 173 -4.30 -7.72 -16.79
N ASN A 174 -4.85 -8.39 -15.76
CA ASN A 174 -5.31 -9.77 -15.82
C ASN A 174 -6.85 -9.91 -15.85
N GLY A 175 -7.58 -8.80 -15.72
CA GLY A 175 -9.04 -8.82 -15.58
C GLY A 175 -9.49 -8.91 -14.12
N PRO A 176 -10.81 -8.83 -13.87
CA PRO A 176 -11.35 -8.80 -12.52
C PRO A 176 -10.98 -10.07 -11.74
N ILE A 177 -10.62 -9.90 -10.46
CA ILE A 177 -10.39 -11.04 -9.57
C ILE A 177 -11.72 -11.76 -9.35
N ASP A 178 -11.72 -13.09 -9.54
CA ASP A 178 -12.85 -13.94 -9.16
C ASP A 178 -12.90 -14.09 -7.63
N GLU A 179 -13.77 -13.31 -7.00
CA GLU A 179 -13.96 -13.31 -5.55
C GLU A 179 -14.56 -14.60 -4.98
N ARG A 180 -14.88 -15.59 -5.83
CA ARG A 180 -15.18 -16.97 -5.40
C ARG A 180 -13.93 -17.77 -5.09
N VAL A 181 -12.80 -17.42 -5.71
CA VAL A 181 -11.52 -18.13 -5.61
C VAL A 181 -10.51 -17.33 -4.78
N GLN A 182 -10.45 -16.01 -4.96
CA GLN A 182 -9.49 -15.15 -4.27
C GLN A 182 -10.16 -13.86 -3.78
N THR A 183 -9.97 -13.53 -2.51
CA THR A 183 -10.64 -12.37 -1.91
C THR A 183 -9.86 -11.08 -2.13
N LYS A 184 -10.59 -9.98 -2.40
CA LYS A 184 -10.05 -8.60 -2.36
C LYS A 184 -9.93 -8.13 -0.90
N SER A 185 -9.25 -8.92 -0.08
CA SER A 185 -9.05 -8.71 1.34
C SER A 185 -7.56 -8.60 1.63
N PRO A 186 -7.15 -7.86 2.67
CA PRO A 186 -5.81 -8.01 3.22
C PRO A 186 -5.62 -9.35 3.96
N LEU A 187 -6.71 -10.11 4.22
CA LEU A 187 -6.64 -11.39 4.90
C LEU A 187 -6.37 -12.54 3.94
N ASP A 188 -5.44 -13.41 4.32
CA ASP A 188 -5.24 -14.69 3.65
C ASP A 188 -6.31 -15.68 4.10
N GLN A 189 -6.69 -16.61 3.21
CA GLN A 189 -7.73 -17.60 3.50
C GLN A 189 -7.17 -18.91 4.05
N GLU A 190 -5.88 -19.19 3.87
CA GLU A 190 -5.19 -20.37 4.38
C GLU A 190 -3.73 -20.06 4.74
N SER A 191 -3.15 -20.86 5.64
CA SER A 191 -1.70 -20.92 5.92
C SER A 191 -1.20 -22.34 5.74
#